data_AF-A0A7W3XZW9-F1
#
_entry.id   AF-A0A7W3XZW9-F1
#
_cell.length_a   1.000
_cell.length_b   1.000
_cell.length_c   1.000
_cell.angle_alpha   90.00
_cell.angle_beta   90.00
_cell.angle_gamma   90.00
#
_symmetry.space_group_name_H-M   'P 1'
#
loop_
_entity.id
_entity.type
_entity.pdbx_description
1 polymer ?
#
loop_
_entity_poly.entity_id
_entity_poly.type
_entity_poly.pdbx_seq_one_letter_code
_entity_poly.pdbx_strand_id
1 'polypeptide(L)'
;ALQRIPAPVPIGAPHNTGEAGDEEWLLLATATAHPADVEQMQWLAADDFSQPLQAGLWQSLTALAYRRAAVDPITVLWEAQQRGLLKPEVEPAKLLDLLASPAGSLQHWGELIVQRSLLTTAHQVGCHVQALTEDPTTTPYQFIIGGRRALARLSSVRTRWHQATSPPPTINRPRGRTTSPPRASPPRTTAPPATRISR
;
A
#
# COMPACT_ATOMS: atom_id res chain seq x y z
N ALA A 1 -30.08 -22.08 -8.07
CA ALA A 1 -30.14 -20.78 -8.76
C ALA A 1 -28.83 -20.05 -8.51
N LEU A 2 -28.10 -19.70 -9.56
CA LEU A 2 -26.82 -18.98 -9.47
C LEU A 2 -27.10 -17.54 -9.00
N GLN A 3 -26.45 -17.11 -7.91
CA GLN A 3 -26.55 -15.75 -7.39
C GLN A 3 -26.02 -14.76 -8.45
N ARG A 4 -26.90 -13.90 -8.97
CA ARG A 4 -26.46 -12.72 -9.72
C ARG A 4 -25.97 -11.69 -8.70
N ILE A 5 -24.66 -11.51 -8.63
CA ILE A 5 -24.07 -10.33 -8.03
C ILE A 5 -24.52 -9.15 -8.90
N PRO A 6 -25.23 -8.14 -8.38
CA PRO A 6 -25.53 -6.95 -9.17
C PRO A 6 -24.20 -6.32 -9.59
N ALA A 7 -24.03 -6.12 -10.89
CA ALA A 7 -22.87 -5.43 -11.43
C ALA A 7 -22.83 -4.00 -10.87
N PRO A 8 -21.66 -3.48 -10.45
CA PRO A 8 -21.55 -2.10 -10.01
C PRO A 8 -22.00 -1.18 -11.15
N VAL A 9 -22.94 -0.28 -10.84
CA VAL A 9 -23.37 0.78 -11.76
C VAL A 9 -22.14 1.64 -12.08
N PRO A 10 -21.82 1.92 -13.36
CA PRO A 10 -20.80 2.89 -13.69
C PRO A 10 -21.33 4.27 -13.32
N ILE A 11 -20.88 4.80 -12.18
CA ILE A 11 -21.22 6.14 -11.72
C ILE A 11 -20.46 7.13 -12.61
N GLY A 12 -21.21 8.04 -13.25
CA GLY A 12 -20.64 9.17 -13.99
C GLY A 12 -19.65 9.93 -13.10
N ALA A 13 -18.41 10.01 -13.55
CA ALA A 13 -17.33 10.61 -12.78
C ALA A 13 -17.66 12.06 -12.39
N PRO A 14 -17.32 12.50 -11.17
CA PRO A 14 -17.19 13.93 -10.93
C PRO A 14 -16.14 14.49 -11.90
N HIS A 15 -16.35 15.74 -12.28
CA HIS A 15 -15.72 16.62 -13.26
C HIS A 15 -14.18 16.74 -13.21
N ASN A 16 -13.47 15.91 -12.42
CA ASN A 16 -12.02 15.99 -12.17
C ASN A 16 -11.24 14.72 -12.58
N THR A 17 -11.78 13.86 -13.45
CA THR A 17 -11.06 12.64 -13.88
C THR A 17 -9.78 12.93 -14.68
N GLY A 18 -9.73 14.07 -15.38
CA GLY A 18 -8.53 14.53 -16.09
C GLY A 18 -7.41 14.93 -15.13
N GLU A 19 -7.69 15.86 -14.21
CA GLU A 19 -6.75 16.30 -13.17
C GLU A 19 -6.28 15.11 -12.32
N ALA A 20 -7.21 14.24 -11.94
CA ALA A 20 -6.92 13.02 -11.20
C ALA A 20 -5.89 12.11 -11.89
N GLY A 21 -6.02 11.94 -13.20
CA GLY A 21 -5.10 11.16 -14.01
C GLY A 21 -3.74 11.85 -14.17
N ASP A 22 -3.72 13.17 -14.32
CA ASP A 22 -2.47 13.93 -14.41
C ASP A 22 -1.67 13.85 -13.10
N GLU A 23 -2.32 13.98 -11.96
CA GLU A 23 -1.71 13.81 -10.64
C GLU A 23 -1.14 12.39 -10.44
N GLU A 24 -1.85 11.35 -10.89
CA GLU A 24 -1.38 9.96 -10.87
C GLU A 24 -0.14 9.78 -11.76
N TRP A 25 -0.05 10.46 -12.90
CA TRP A 25 1.16 10.48 -13.74
C TRP A 25 2.32 11.22 -13.07
N LEU A 26 2.06 12.37 -12.43
CA LEU A 26 3.07 13.13 -11.70
C LEU A 26 3.67 12.32 -10.55
N LEU A 27 2.84 11.55 -9.83
CA LEU A 27 3.32 10.60 -8.83
C LEU A 27 4.26 9.58 -9.48
N LEU A 28 3.83 8.91 -10.56
CA LEU A 28 4.61 7.84 -11.20
C LEU A 28 5.95 8.34 -11.74
N ALA A 29 5.96 9.53 -12.36
CA ALA A 29 7.18 10.16 -12.86
C ALA A 29 8.14 10.50 -11.72
N THR A 30 7.62 11.13 -10.66
CA THR A 30 8.41 11.48 -9.47
C THR A 30 8.93 10.25 -8.74
N ALA A 31 8.15 9.18 -8.66
CA ALA A 31 8.55 7.89 -8.07
C ALA A 31 9.66 7.22 -8.88
N THR A 32 9.63 7.38 -10.21
CA THR A 32 10.66 6.84 -11.10
C THR A 32 11.97 7.61 -10.95
N ALA A 33 11.90 8.93 -10.74
CA ALA A 33 13.07 9.77 -10.48
C ALA A 33 13.67 9.57 -9.08
N HIS A 34 12.83 9.25 -8.08
CA HIS A 34 13.21 9.11 -6.67
C HIS A 34 12.79 7.75 -6.09
N PRO A 35 13.33 6.63 -6.59
CA PRO A 35 12.89 5.29 -6.19
C PRO A 35 13.19 4.95 -4.72
N ALA A 36 14.15 5.63 -4.08
CA ALA A 36 14.45 5.43 -2.66
C ALA A 36 13.29 5.89 -1.74
N ASP A 37 12.52 6.88 -2.16
CA ASP A 37 11.42 7.43 -1.38
C ASP A 37 10.15 6.57 -1.48
N VAL A 38 10.08 5.72 -2.52
CA VAL A 38 8.97 4.77 -2.74
C VAL A 38 8.88 3.74 -1.60
N GLU A 39 10.02 3.34 -1.01
CA GLU A 39 10.03 2.41 0.13
C GLU A 39 9.29 2.97 1.36
N GLN A 40 9.21 4.30 1.48
CA GLN A 40 8.53 4.99 2.58
C GLN A 40 7.01 5.08 2.35
N MET A 41 6.54 4.76 1.14
CA MET A 41 5.14 4.84 0.71
C MET A 41 4.41 3.50 0.71
N GLN A 42 4.78 2.57 1.60
CA GLN A 42 4.10 1.27 1.73
C GLN A 42 2.60 1.38 2.09
N TRP A 43 2.16 2.59 2.47
CA TRP A 43 0.76 2.93 2.70
C TRP A 43 -0.02 3.25 1.42
N LEU A 44 0.61 3.44 0.25
CA LEU A 44 -0.11 3.67 -1.01
C LEU A 44 -0.31 2.35 -1.76
N ALA A 45 -1.56 1.94 -1.90
CA ALA A 45 -1.92 0.71 -2.62
C ALA A 45 -2.26 1.00 -4.08
N ALA A 46 -2.10 -0.02 -4.94
CA ALA A 46 -2.52 0.07 -6.34
C ALA A 46 -4.03 0.32 -6.50
N ASP A 47 -4.84 -0.18 -5.56
CA ASP A 47 -6.29 0.04 -5.54
C ASP A 47 -6.68 1.51 -5.25
N ASP A 48 -5.73 2.35 -4.84
CA ASP A 48 -5.98 3.77 -4.59
C ASP A 48 -6.00 4.61 -5.89
N PHE A 49 -5.48 4.05 -7.00
CA PHE A 49 -5.45 4.70 -8.31
C PHE A 49 -6.80 4.59 -9.03
N SER A 50 -7.14 5.63 -9.77
CA SER A 50 -8.38 5.69 -10.54
C SER A 50 -8.25 4.92 -11.86
N GLN A 51 -7.05 4.94 -12.47
CA GLN A 51 -6.80 4.27 -13.75
C GLN A 51 -6.07 2.94 -13.57
N PRO A 52 -6.59 1.82 -14.12
CA PRO A 52 -5.94 0.51 -14.02
C PRO A 52 -4.51 0.48 -14.58
N LEU A 53 -4.22 1.27 -15.61
CA LEU A 53 -2.88 1.39 -16.18
C LEU A 53 -1.91 2.02 -15.16
N GLN A 54 -2.30 3.10 -14.51
CA GLN A 54 -1.45 3.79 -13.51
C GLN A 54 -1.27 2.92 -12.27
N ALA A 55 -2.33 2.23 -11.83
CA ALA A 55 -2.26 1.21 -10.77
C ALA A 55 -1.23 0.11 -11.09
N GLY A 56 -1.27 -0.43 -12.31
CA GLY A 56 -0.33 -1.48 -12.74
C GLY A 56 1.11 -0.97 -12.89
N LEU A 57 1.31 0.28 -13.30
CA LEU A 57 2.62 0.91 -13.33
C LEU A 57 3.17 1.13 -11.92
N TRP A 58 2.33 1.57 -10.98
CA TRP A 58 2.70 1.67 -9.56
C TRP A 58 3.15 0.31 -8.99
N GLN A 59 2.40 -0.76 -9.27
CA GLN A 59 2.79 -2.12 -8.88
C GLN A 59 4.12 -2.57 -9.51
N SER A 60 4.41 -2.14 -10.74
CA SER A 60 5.64 -2.50 -11.44
C SER A 60 6.83 -1.77 -10.82
N LEU A 61 6.67 -0.47 -10.59
CA LEU A 61 7.66 0.39 -9.94
C LEU A 61 7.97 -0.05 -8.52
N THR A 62 6.96 -0.26 -7.68
CA THR A 62 7.13 -0.71 -6.28
C THR A 62 7.79 -2.09 -6.20
N ALA A 63 7.49 -3.00 -7.14
CA ALA A 63 8.15 -4.30 -7.19
C ALA A 63 9.63 -4.21 -7.58
N LEU A 64 9.98 -3.32 -8.53
CA LEU A 64 11.38 -3.05 -8.89
C LEU A 64 12.14 -2.43 -7.71
N ALA A 65 11.55 -1.43 -7.05
CA ALA A 65 12.11 -0.79 -5.86
C ALA A 65 12.33 -1.80 -4.73
N TYR A 66 11.34 -2.64 -4.43
CA TYR A 66 11.43 -3.66 -3.40
C TYR A 66 12.54 -4.69 -3.67
N ARG A 67 12.76 -5.05 -4.94
CA ARG A 67 13.86 -5.95 -5.36
C ARG A 67 15.21 -5.24 -5.50
N ARG A 68 15.27 -3.93 -5.25
CA ARG A 68 16.45 -3.07 -5.46
C ARG A 68 17.01 -3.17 -6.88
N ALA A 69 16.12 -3.36 -7.85
CA ALA A 69 16.45 -3.31 -9.27
C ALA A 69 16.59 -1.86 -9.74
N ALA A 70 17.13 -1.65 -10.94
CA ALA A 70 17.12 -0.34 -11.58
C ALA A 70 15.66 0.12 -11.76
N VAL A 71 15.37 1.35 -11.33
CA VAL A 71 14.08 2.01 -11.55
C VAL A 71 14.33 3.19 -12.47
N ASP A 72 13.95 3.02 -13.73
CA ASP A 72 13.98 4.03 -14.78
C ASP A 72 12.76 3.83 -15.69
N PRO A 73 12.34 4.84 -16.48
CA PRO A 73 11.12 4.76 -17.30
C PRO A 73 11.08 3.55 -18.24
N ILE A 74 12.22 3.16 -18.81
CA ILE A 74 12.31 2.02 -19.73
C ILE A 74 12.12 0.73 -18.96
N THR A 75 12.81 0.57 -17.83
CA THR A 75 12.70 -0.65 -17.01
C THR A 75 11.30 -0.81 -16.40
N VAL A 76 10.65 0.28 -15.99
CA VAL A 76 9.26 0.25 -15.49
C VAL A 76 8.30 -0.20 -16.59
N LEU A 77 8.43 0.33 -17.82
CA LEU A 77 7.59 -0.11 -18.94
C LEU A 77 7.86 -1.54 -19.36
N TRP A 78 9.12 -1.98 -19.31
CA TRP A 78 9.47 -3.36 -19.59
C TRP A 78 8.81 -4.32 -18.58
N GLU A 79 8.86 -4.01 -17.29
CA GLU A 79 8.19 -4.79 -16.25
C GLU A 79 6.67 -4.79 -16.45
N ALA A 80 6.09 -3.65 -16.81
CA ALA A 80 4.66 -3.54 -17.12
C ALA A 80 4.24 -4.38 -18.34
N GLN A 81 5.09 -4.42 -19.39
CA GLN A 81 4.88 -5.26 -20.56
C GLN A 81 4.88 -6.74 -20.18
N GLN A 82 5.85 -7.18 -19.36
CA GLN A 82 5.93 -8.58 -18.92
C GLN A 82 4.71 -9.02 -18.10
N ARG A 83 4.02 -8.07 -17.46
CA ARG A 83 2.77 -8.28 -16.73
C ARG A 83 1.51 -8.23 -17.61
N GLY A 84 1.66 -7.98 -18.91
CA GLY A 84 0.55 -7.85 -19.85
C GLY A 84 -0.29 -6.58 -19.64
N LEU A 85 0.28 -5.54 -19.02
CA LEU A 85 -0.43 -4.30 -18.73
C LEU A 85 -0.61 -3.42 -19.97
N LEU A 86 0.38 -3.42 -20.87
CA LEU A 86 0.39 -2.58 -22.06
C LEU A 86 -0.42 -3.26 -23.18
N LYS A 87 -1.54 -2.62 -23.54
CA LYS A 87 -2.36 -3.04 -24.69
C LYS A 87 -1.79 -2.45 -25.98
N PRO A 88 -2.09 -3.02 -27.15
CA PRO A 88 -1.60 -2.52 -28.45
C PRO A 88 -1.96 -1.05 -28.75
N GLU A 89 -3.04 -0.55 -28.13
CA GLU A 89 -3.53 0.82 -28.28
C GLU A 89 -2.73 1.84 -27.44
N VAL A 90 -1.87 1.37 -26.53
CA VAL A 90 -1.08 2.23 -25.65
C VAL A 90 0.23 2.56 -26.33
N GLU A 91 0.44 3.85 -26.63
CA GLU A 91 1.67 4.33 -27.26
C GLU A 91 2.84 4.36 -26.25
N PRO A 92 3.88 3.51 -26.41
CA PRO A 92 4.95 3.41 -25.41
C PRO A 92 5.82 4.68 -25.31
N ALA A 93 6.02 5.40 -26.43
CA ALA A 93 6.78 6.65 -26.44
C ALA A 93 6.13 7.71 -25.56
N LYS A 94 4.81 7.87 -25.67
CA LYS A 94 4.03 8.77 -24.82
C LYS A 94 4.15 8.40 -23.33
N LEU A 95 4.17 7.11 -22.99
CA LEU A 95 4.34 6.69 -21.61
C LEU A 95 5.75 7.01 -21.08
N LEU A 96 6.79 6.85 -21.90
CA LEU A 96 8.14 7.24 -21.54
C LEU A 96 8.23 8.75 -21.25
N ASP A 97 7.63 9.59 -22.10
CA ASP A 97 7.63 11.04 -21.91
C ASP A 97 6.92 11.46 -20.62
N LEU A 98 5.78 10.81 -20.31
CA LEU A 98 5.05 11.03 -19.07
C LEU A 98 5.87 10.63 -17.83
N LEU A 99 6.51 9.46 -17.86
CA LEU A 99 7.36 8.98 -16.76
C LEU A 99 8.67 9.78 -16.60
N ALA A 100 9.14 10.43 -17.67
CA ALA A 100 10.37 11.23 -17.67
C ALA A 100 10.17 12.67 -17.16
N SER A 101 8.94 13.05 -16.79
CA SER A 101 8.58 14.43 -16.41
C SER A 101 8.21 14.54 -14.92
N PRO A 102 9.16 14.36 -13.97
CA PRO A 102 8.88 14.47 -12.54
C PRO A 102 8.58 15.91 -12.14
N ALA A 103 7.61 16.11 -11.24
CA ALA A 103 7.31 17.41 -10.67
C ALA A 103 6.73 17.29 -9.27
N GLY A 104 7.02 18.26 -8.40
CA GLY A 104 6.46 18.31 -7.05
C GLY A 104 7.09 17.31 -6.08
N SER A 105 6.38 17.04 -4.98
CA SER A 105 6.82 16.11 -3.94
C SER A 105 6.10 14.78 -4.08
N LEU A 106 6.85 13.68 -4.01
CA LEU A 106 6.30 12.34 -4.06
C LEU A 106 5.26 12.11 -2.95
N GLN A 107 5.54 12.59 -1.73
CA GLN A 107 4.62 12.48 -0.60
C GLN A 107 3.31 13.24 -0.86
N HIS A 108 3.40 14.46 -1.43
CA HIS A 108 2.24 15.28 -1.71
C HIS A 108 1.26 14.61 -2.68
N TRP A 109 1.77 14.06 -3.78
CA TRP A 109 0.92 13.35 -4.74
C TRP A 109 0.31 12.07 -4.16
N GLY A 110 1.08 11.32 -3.37
CA GLY A 110 0.57 10.12 -2.71
C GLY A 110 -0.56 10.42 -1.72
N GLU A 111 -0.43 11.50 -0.95
CA GLU A 111 -1.46 11.97 -0.03
C GLU A 111 -2.75 12.31 -0.81
N LEU A 112 -2.66 13.10 -1.88
CA LEU A 112 -3.83 13.45 -2.71
C LEU A 112 -4.56 12.21 -3.26
N ILE A 113 -3.81 11.22 -3.75
CA ILE A 113 -4.37 9.98 -4.29
C ILE A 113 -5.08 9.17 -3.21
N VAL A 114 -4.47 8.97 -2.03
CA VAL A 114 -5.14 8.24 -0.92
C VAL A 114 -6.34 9.00 -0.39
N GLN A 115 -6.28 10.33 -0.32
CA GLN A 115 -7.43 11.16 0.08
C GLN A 115 -8.61 10.94 -0.88
N ARG A 116 -8.34 10.93 -2.18
CA ARG A 116 -9.35 10.68 -3.22
C ARG A 116 -9.90 9.26 -3.13
N SER A 117 -9.04 8.27 -2.97
CA SER A 117 -9.42 6.87 -2.74
C SER A 117 -10.32 6.73 -1.52
N LEU A 118 -10.01 7.44 -0.43
CA LEU A 118 -10.81 7.43 0.79
C LEU A 118 -12.22 7.96 0.55
N LEU A 119 -12.36 9.10 -0.13
CA LEU A 119 -13.66 9.69 -0.44
C LEU A 119 -14.46 8.83 -1.42
N THR A 120 -13.79 8.28 -2.44
CA THR A 120 -14.40 7.38 -3.42
C THR A 120 -14.89 6.10 -2.75
N THR A 121 -14.08 5.51 -1.87
CA THR A 121 -14.44 4.32 -1.10
C THR A 121 -15.59 4.61 -0.14
N ALA A 122 -15.60 5.76 0.53
CA ALA A 122 -16.71 6.15 1.41
C ALA A 122 -18.03 6.26 0.64
N HIS A 123 -18.00 6.87 -0.54
CA HIS A 123 -19.16 6.94 -1.43
C HIS A 123 -19.64 5.54 -1.86
N GLN A 124 -18.73 4.68 -2.33
CA GLN A 124 -19.06 3.31 -2.74
C GLN A 124 -19.66 2.49 -1.60
N VAL A 125 -19.14 2.63 -0.38
CA VAL A 125 -19.68 1.97 0.81
C VAL A 125 -21.09 2.48 1.12
N GLY A 126 -21.34 3.78 1.00
CA GLY A 126 -22.67 4.37 1.13
C GLY A 126 -23.67 3.77 0.13
N CYS A 127 -23.33 3.76 -1.16
CA CYS A 127 -24.15 3.16 -2.21
C CYS A 127 -24.39 1.66 -1.97
N HIS A 128 -23.39 0.92 -1.47
CA HIS A 128 -23.55 -0.50 -1.18
C HIS A 128 -24.51 -0.75 -0.02
N VAL A 129 -24.42 0.03 1.06
CA VAL A 129 -25.35 -0.08 2.19
C VAL A 129 -26.77 0.27 1.75
N GLN A 130 -26.94 1.32 0.94
CA GLN A 130 -28.23 1.69 0.36
C GLN A 130 -28.82 0.55 -0.48
N ALA A 131 -28.04 -0.05 -1.38
CA ALA A 131 -28.49 -1.17 -2.21
C ALA A 131 -28.95 -2.38 -1.36
N LEU A 132 -28.25 -2.69 -0.26
CA LEU A 132 -28.66 -3.75 0.67
C LEU A 132 -30.00 -3.42 1.38
N THR A 133 -30.29 -2.15 1.65
CA THR A 133 -31.55 -1.73 2.28
C THR A 133 -32.72 -1.64 1.32
N GLU A 134 -32.46 -1.39 0.03
CA GLU A 134 -33.47 -1.26 -1.01
C GLU A 134 -33.94 -2.62 -1.55
N ASP A 135 -33.09 -3.66 -1.46
CA ASP A 135 -33.44 -5.01 -1.91
C ASP A 135 -34.35 -5.72 -0.90
N PRO A 136 -35.63 -5.98 -1.24
CA PRO A 136 -36.59 -6.62 -0.34
C PRO A 136 -36.26 -8.08 -0.02
N THR A 137 -35.32 -8.69 -0.76
CA THR A 137 -34.86 -10.07 -0.53
C THR A 137 -33.68 -10.14 0.44
N THR A 138 -33.10 -8.99 0.80
CA THR A 138 -31.96 -8.94 1.73
C THR A 138 -32.40 -9.35 3.13
N THR A 139 -31.85 -10.47 3.60
CA THR A 139 -32.06 -10.92 4.97
C THR A 139 -31.28 -10.03 5.96
N PRO A 140 -31.74 -9.88 7.22
CA PRO A 140 -31.00 -9.14 8.24
C PRO A 140 -29.55 -9.63 8.42
N TYR A 141 -29.32 -10.95 8.28
CA TYR A 141 -27.98 -11.53 8.34
C TYR A 141 -27.08 -11.05 7.20
N GLN A 142 -27.60 -11.06 5.95
CA GLN A 142 -26.86 -10.58 4.78
C GLN A 142 -26.54 -9.08 4.91
N PHE A 143 -27.48 -8.28 5.41
CA PHE A 143 -27.24 -6.86 5.68
C PHE A 143 -26.07 -6.66 6.65
N ILE A 144 -26.07 -7.36 7.79
CA ILE A 144 -25.00 -7.22 8.81
C ILE A 144 -23.64 -7.65 8.24
N ILE A 145 -23.57 -8.78 7.54
CA ILE A 145 -22.30 -9.29 6.99
C ILE A 145 -21.80 -8.42 5.83
N GLY A 146 -22.69 -8.05 4.91
CA GLY A 146 -22.38 -7.18 3.77
C GLY A 146 -21.93 -5.79 4.22
N GLY A 147 -22.67 -5.17 5.14
CA GLY A 147 -22.34 -3.87 5.72
C GLY A 147 -21.00 -3.87 6.44
N ARG A 148 -20.72 -4.88 7.28
CA ARG A 148 -19.42 -5.01 7.95
C ARG A 148 -18.26 -5.14 6.96
N ARG A 149 -18.43 -5.94 5.89
CA ARG A 149 -17.41 -6.10 4.85
C ARG A 149 -17.16 -4.79 4.10
N ALA A 150 -18.21 -4.04 3.77
CA ALA A 150 -18.08 -2.75 3.12
C ALA A 150 -17.34 -1.74 4.00
N LEU A 151 -17.72 -1.62 5.28
CA LEU A 151 -17.04 -0.74 6.24
C LEU A 151 -15.59 -1.14 6.53
N ALA A 152 -15.25 -2.42 6.43
CA ALA A 152 -13.87 -2.88 6.58
C ALA A 152 -12.97 -2.34 5.45
N ARG A 153 -13.47 -2.22 4.22
CA ARG A 153 -12.73 -1.60 3.10
C ARG A 153 -12.44 -0.13 3.39
N LEU A 154 -13.45 0.64 3.80
CA LEU A 154 -13.27 2.03 4.17
C LEU A 154 -12.27 2.19 5.33
N SER A 155 -12.35 1.31 6.32
CA SER A 155 -11.42 1.32 7.46
C SER A 155 -9.97 1.06 7.04
N SER A 156 -9.75 0.16 6.07
CA SER A 156 -8.42 -0.10 5.51
C SER A 156 -7.81 1.13 4.83
N VAL A 157 -8.57 1.82 3.97
CA VAL A 157 -8.12 3.05 3.30
C VAL A 157 -7.87 4.15 4.34
N ARG A 158 -8.74 4.28 5.34
CA ARG A 158 -8.56 5.23 6.45
C ARG A 158 -7.25 4.98 7.21
N THR A 159 -6.91 3.73 7.52
CA THR A 159 -5.63 3.41 8.18
C THR A 159 -4.44 3.84 7.33
N ARG A 160 -4.48 3.62 6.02
CA ARG A 160 -3.43 4.06 5.09
C ARG A 160 -3.32 5.58 5.00
N TRP A 161 -4.46 6.28 4.96
CA TRP A 161 -4.50 7.75 5.06
C TRP A 161 -3.82 8.25 6.33
N HIS A 162 -4.12 7.65 7.48
CA HIS A 162 -3.45 8.02 8.74
C HIS A 162 -1.94 7.77 8.69
N GLN A 163 -1.49 6.68 8.05
CA GLN A 163 -0.05 6.42 7.87
C GLN A 163 0.62 7.45 6.96
N ALA A 164 -0.07 7.91 5.91
CA ALA A 164 0.43 8.93 4.99
C ALA A 164 0.62 10.29 5.68
N THR A 165 -0.37 10.71 6.48
CA THR A 165 -0.40 12.06 7.08
C THR A 165 0.21 12.13 8.48
N SER A 166 0.49 10.99 9.11
CA SER A 166 1.12 11.00 10.44
C SER A 166 2.58 11.41 10.29
N PRO A 167 3.07 12.37 11.09
CA PRO A 167 4.49 12.69 11.10
C PRO A 167 5.30 11.44 11.43
N PRO A 168 6.47 11.22 10.77
CA PRO A 168 7.28 10.06 11.03
C PRO A 168 7.58 9.99 12.54
N PRO A 169 7.43 8.81 13.18
CA PRO A 169 7.70 8.70 14.60
C PRO A 169 9.12 9.16 14.83
N THR A 170 9.30 10.18 15.68
CA THR A 170 10.61 10.58 16.15
C THR A 170 11.22 9.33 16.77
N ILE A 171 12.25 8.77 16.12
CA ILE A 171 13.03 7.68 16.68
C ILE A 171 13.69 8.26 17.93
N ASN A 172 13.03 8.15 19.07
CA ASN A 172 13.65 8.28 20.37
C ASN A 172 14.64 7.12 20.44
N ARG A 173 15.85 7.37 19.95
CA ARG A 173 17.01 6.50 20.13
C ARG A 173 17.01 6.12 21.61
N PRO A 174 16.95 4.82 21.96
CA PRO A 174 17.06 4.42 23.35
C PRO A 174 18.35 5.05 23.88
N ARG A 175 18.24 6.00 24.83
CA ARG A 175 19.39 6.49 25.58
C ARG A 175 20.12 5.24 26.06
N GLY A 176 21.41 5.16 25.74
CA GLY A 176 22.23 3.98 25.93
C GLY A 176 21.94 3.35 27.28
N ARG A 177 21.61 2.06 27.28
CA ARG A 177 21.56 1.27 28.51
C ARG A 177 22.91 1.47 29.19
N THR A 178 22.91 2.17 30.31
CA THR A 178 24.00 2.09 31.27
C THR A 178 24.21 0.62 31.56
N THR A 179 25.37 0.10 31.15
CA THR A 179 25.82 -1.25 31.47
C THR A 179 25.84 -1.39 32.98
N SER A 180 24.87 -2.11 33.54
CA SER A 180 24.97 -2.57 34.92
C SER A 180 26.18 -3.53 35.02
N PRO A 181 27.06 -3.37 36.02
CA PRO A 181 28.22 -4.24 36.16
C PRO A 181 27.79 -5.69 36.43
N PRO A 182 28.53 -6.70 35.92
CA PRO A 182 28.16 -8.09 36.06
C PRO A 182 28.20 -8.51 37.53
N ARG A 183 27.08 -9.04 38.02
CA ARG A 183 26.94 -9.66 39.34
C ARG A 183 27.88 -10.88 39.40
N ALA A 184 28.82 -10.84 40.34
CA ALA A 184 29.73 -11.94 40.64
C ALA A 184 28.95 -13.23 40.93
N SER A 185 29.33 -14.33 40.27
CA SER A 185 28.79 -15.66 40.54
C SER A 185 29.45 -16.27 41.80
N PRO A 186 28.72 -17.06 42.60
CA PRO A 186 29.29 -17.73 43.77
C PRO A 186 30.19 -18.91 43.35
N PRO A 187 31.23 -19.24 44.12
CA PRO A 187 32.20 -20.28 43.77
C PRO A 187 31.58 -21.69 43.83
N ARG A 188 31.88 -22.52 42.83
CA ARG A 188 31.55 -23.95 42.78
C ARG A 188 32.38 -24.71 43.82
N THR A 189 31.70 -25.37 44.75
CA THR A 189 32.29 -26.39 45.63
C THR A 189 32.72 -27.62 44.82
N THR A 190 34.01 -27.90 44.79
CA THR A 190 34.60 -29.14 44.25
C THR A 190 34.42 -30.28 45.26
N ALA A 191 33.85 -31.41 44.83
CA ALA A 191 33.75 -32.62 45.63
C ALA A 191 35.11 -33.36 45.73
N PRO A 192 35.40 -34.07 46.84
CA PRO A 192 36.68 -34.73 47.05
C PRO A 192 36.79 -36.06 46.26
N PRO A 193 38.00 -36.47 45.85
CA PRO A 193 38.21 -37.74 45.16
C PRO A 193 38.13 -38.94 46.11
N ALA A 194 37.57 -40.05 45.61
CA ALA A 194 37.51 -41.32 46.32
C ALA A 194 38.89 -42.00 46.36
N THR A 195 39.40 -42.24 47.57
CA THR A 195 40.64 -42.98 47.81
C THR A 195 40.37 -44.49 47.74
N ARG A 196 40.96 -45.15 46.74
CA ARG A 196 40.98 -46.61 46.59
C ARG A 196 42.24 -47.13 47.29
N ILE A 197 42.10 -47.80 48.43
CA ILE A 197 43.21 -48.49 49.11
C ILE A 197 43.21 -49.95 48.68
N SER A 198 44.37 -50.43 48.23
CA SER A 198 44.70 -51.84 48.06
C SER A 198 45.84 -52.19 49.00
N ARG A 199 45.62 -53.31 49.71
CA ARG A 199 46.55 -54.16 50.47
C ARG A 199 47.01 -53.68 51.85
#